data_AF-A0A8D8SMZ9-F1
#
_entry.id   AF-A0A8D8SMZ9-F1
#
_cell.length_a   1.000
_cell.length_b   1.000
_cell.length_c   1.000
_cell.angle_alpha   90.00
_cell.angle_beta   90.00
_cell.angle_gamma   90.00
#
_symmetry.space_group_name_H-M   'P 1'
#
loop_
_entity.id
_entity.type
_entity.pdbx_description
1 polymer ?
#
loop_
_entity_poly.entity_id
_entity_poly.type
_entity_poly.pdbx_seq_one_letter_code
_entity_poly.pdbx_strand_id
1 'polypeptide(L)'
;ATSQTESGEDVLVHLATKLRHGKPLAQFFVAAYRLMCSLDLTMAEILSQDMNSILNKIWNTELSIESVQDLVTLAYTKLSQPEIAQVIGNVVYSTLQTGLTNQALSNRLSLWGLDLNTEFSRLVSLCDATELGLCLYYKAKDFLSTETISDEDTLRQIVELLILSHDCFTSACNMEGVVSVLNKARHLVVVHLLGQSAWSLMVRLLTGIGRYVEMSYVYQLLKENQQFEFLLRKGYDKNPSFKLATLDFVRADKSLFELVALNFRLYAELATMFESDAVAMVTRLELNGEGRLVCNDTNRTLLNDVIDNYAHAAQHFIQAQKLKQATSIVSQAELMSLQLDLLQARTEDCLPLYAIPTKDLSHTLAYDLTYQQAMVVMNAYDCTIDWSLVLYVQVVDKGNRSYLTTWLTNHRLSSSIAQDIASRYQKELKPSPSMTSHMKHLVAQVKPLELKYKLCSQLNFKDILHSIIVNPDVAWLKDTVWQEGYKQKGGLK
;
A
#
# COMPACT_ATOMS: atom_id res chain seq x y z
N ALA A 1 -59.79 3.05 -14.28
CA ALA A 1 -58.95 3.57 -15.37
C ALA A 1 -58.37 4.89 -14.89
N THR A 2 -57.18 4.85 -14.31
CA THR A 2 -56.42 6.02 -13.86
C THR A 2 -55.82 6.69 -15.09
N SER A 3 -56.38 7.83 -15.48
CA SER A 3 -55.82 8.72 -16.49
C SER A 3 -54.50 9.29 -15.98
N GLN A 4 -53.38 8.65 -16.32
CA GLN A 4 -52.09 9.33 -16.32
C GLN A 4 -52.12 10.31 -17.49
N THR A 5 -52.25 11.59 -17.19
CA THR A 5 -51.97 12.67 -18.15
C THR A 5 -50.50 12.58 -18.52
N GLU A 6 -50.19 11.97 -19.68
CA GLU A 6 -48.86 12.07 -20.29
C GLU A 6 -48.50 13.55 -20.41
N SER A 7 -47.35 13.96 -19.88
CA SER A 7 -46.93 15.35 -19.99
C SER A 7 -46.66 15.66 -21.48
N GLY A 8 -46.85 16.91 -21.92
CA GLY A 8 -46.57 17.30 -23.31
C GLY A 8 -45.12 17.01 -23.74
N GLU A 9 -44.21 16.90 -22.78
CA GLU A 9 -42.82 16.49 -22.97
C GLU A 9 -42.70 15.02 -23.38
N ASP A 10 -43.42 14.11 -22.70
CA ASP A 10 -43.37 12.66 -22.95
C ASP A 10 -43.80 12.33 -24.38
N VAL A 11 -44.80 13.05 -24.89
CA VAL A 11 -45.32 12.90 -26.25
C VAL A 11 -44.28 13.34 -27.29
N LEU A 12 -43.60 14.46 -27.06
CA LEU A 12 -42.57 14.99 -27.97
C LEU A 12 -41.33 14.10 -28.00
N VAL A 13 -40.88 13.60 -26.85
CA VAL A 13 -39.76 12.63 -26.76
C VAL A 13 -40.12 11.33 -27.47
N HIS A 14 -41.35 10.84 -27.31
CA HIS A 14 -41.82 9.62 -27.99
C HIS A 14 -41.93 9.79 -29.51
N LEU A 15 -42.28 10.98 -30.00
CA LEU A 15 -42.26 11.30 -31.43
C LEU A 15 -40.84 11.42 -31.99
N ALA A 16 -39.93 12.05 -31.23
CA ALA A 16 -38.53 12.21 -31.62
C ALA A 16 -37.80 10.86 -31.78
N THR A 17 -38.09 9.88 -30.92
CA THR A 17 -37.48 8.54 -30.96
C THR A 17 -37.97 7.69 -32.14
N LYS A 18 -39.16 7.95 -32.68
CA LYS A 18 -39.75 7.22 -33.81
C LYS A 18 -39.34 7.74 -35.20
N LEU A 19 -38.65 8.88 -35.27
CA LEU A 19 -38.22 9.48 -36.54
C LEU A 19 -37.00 8.76 -37.15
N ARG A 20 -37.13 8.35 -38.43
CA ARG A 20 -36.04 7.71 -39.20
C ARG A 20 -35.09 8.71 -39.87
N HIS A 21 -35.58 9.91 -40.21
CA HIS A 21 -34.81 11.02 -40.79
C HIS A 21 -35.16 12.32 -40.05
N GLY A 22 -34.27 13.32 -40.05
CA GLY A 22 -34.53 14.61 -39.37
C GLY A 22 -34.41 14.57 -37.84
N LYS A 23 -33.73 13.57 -37.28
CA LYS A 23 -33.42 13.47 -35.84
C LYS A 23 -32.90 14.77 -35.19
N PRO A 24 -31.98 15.55 -35.81
CA PRO A 24 -31.51 16.81 -35.22
C PRO A 24 -32.61 17.88 -35.10
N LEU A 25 -33.57 17.93 -36.05
CA LEU A 25 -34.72 18.83 -35.95
C LEU A 25 -35.69 18.39 -34.85
N ALA A 26 -35.89 17.08 -34.68
CA ALA A 26 -36.71 16.56 -33.60
C ALA A 26 -36.10 16.85 -32.22
N GLN A 27 -34.78 16.68 -32.09
CA GLN A 27 -34.03 17.05 -30.89
C GLN A 27 -34.12 18.56 -30.62
N PHE A 28 -34.04 19.39 -31.66
CA PHE A 28 -34.26 20.83 -31.55
C PHE A 28 -35.65 21.16 -30.97
N PHE A 29 -36.73 20.55 -31.47
CA PHE A 29 -38.08 20.84 -30.95
C PHE A 29 -38.29 20.35 -29.52
N VAL A 30 -37.72 19.20 -29.15
CA VAL A 30 -37.76 18.68 -27.77
C VAL A 30 -37.00 19.62 -26.83
N ALA A 31 -35.78 20.01 -27.19
CA ALA A 31 -34.96 20.93 -26.42
C ALA A 31 -35.62 22.30 -26.28
N ALA A 32 -36.19 22.84 -27.37
CA ALA A 32 -36.91 24.11 -27.36
C ALA A 32 -38.16 24.06 -26.47
N TYR A 33 -38.91 22.96 -26.50
CA TYR A 33 -40.10 22.80 -25.64
C TYR A 33 -39.74 22.75 -24.15
N ARG A 34 -38.71 21.98 -23.77
CA ARG A 34 -38.21 21.95 -22.38
C ARG A 34 -37.76 23.32 -21.92
N LEU A 35 -37.15 24.09 -22.81
CA LEU A 35 -36.69 25.43 -22.50
C LEU A 35 -37.81 26.43 -22.33
N MET A 36 -38.85 26.36 -23.17
CA MET A 36 -40.06 27.13 -22.95
C MET A 36 -40.66 26.85 -21.57
N CYS A 37 -40.71 25.58 -21.16
CA CYS A 37 -41.22 25.20 -19.86
C CYS A 37 -40.33 25.68 -18.69
N SER A 38 -39.01 25.76 -18.88
CA SER A 38 -38.08 26.17 -17.83
C SER A 38 -37.86 27.69 -17.70
N LEU A 39 -38.10 28.46 -18.78
CA LEU A 39 -37.75 29.89 -18.86
C LEU A 39 -38.96 30.79 -19.14
N ASP A 40 -40.19 30.25 -19.19
CA ASP A 40 -41.43 30.97 -19.55
C ASP A 40 -41.32 31.77 -20.87
N LEU A 41 -40.55 31.25 -21.84
CA LEU A 41 -40.35 31.87 -23.16
C LEU A 41 -41.33 31.30 -24.21
N THR A 42 -41.68 32.10 -25.20
CA THR A 42 -42.47 31.65 -26.36
C THR A 42 -41.57 31.08 -27.47
N MET A 43 -42.08 30.12 -28.27
CA MET A 43 -41.34 29.57 -29.43
C MET A 43 -40.90 30.66 -30.43
N ALA A 44 -41.70 31.71 -30.58
CA ALA A 44 -41.38 32.83 -31.44
C ALA A 44 -40.12 33.56 -30.94
N GLU A 45 -39.99 33.77 -29.64
CA GLU A 45 -38.82 34.43 -29.03
C GLU A 45 -37.55 33.57 -29.11
N ILE A 46 -37.65 32.25 -28.97
CA ILE A 46 -36.51 31.33 -29.13
C ILE A 46 -36.01 31.31 -30.58
N LEU A 47 -36.93 31.40 -31.55
CA LEU A 47 -36.59 31.41 -32.97
C LEU A 47 -36.13 32.79 -33.46
N SER A 48 -36.64 33.88 -32.89
CA SER A 48 -36.41 35.26 -33.34
C SER A 48 -35.31 36.01 -32.60
N GLN A 49 -34.97 35.67 -31.35
CA GLN A 49 -33.90 36.34 -30.62
C GLN A 49 -32.52 35.87 -31.11
N ASP A 50 -31.55 36.77 -31.06
CA ASP A 50 -30.14 36.41 -31.17
C ASP A 50 -29.81 35.41 -30.06
N MET A 51 -29.34 34.23 -30.43
CA MET A 51 -29.04 33.14 -29.51
C MET A 51 -28.02 33.56 -28.43
N ASN A 52 -27.15 34.54 -28.74
CA ASN A 52 -26.24 35.18 -27.79
C ASN A 52 -27.00 35.93 -26.67
N SER A 53 -28.15 36.54 -26.95
CA SER A 53 -28.99 37.19 -25.94
C SER A 53 -29.70 36.19 -25.03
N ILE A 54 -30.09 35.02 -25.57
CA ILE A 54 -30.69 33.92 -24.79
C ILE A 54 -29.62 33.29 -23.90
N LEU A 55 -28.44 33.01 -24.44
CA LEU A 55 -27.31 32.49 -23.65
C LEU A 55 -26.84 33.49 -22.58
N ASN A 56 -26.94 34.80 -22.83
CA ASN A 56 -26.70 35.83 -21.82
C ASN A 56 -27.85 36.00 -20.81
N LYS A 57 -29.08 35.54 -21.10
CA LYS A 57 -30.18 35.51 -20.10
C LYS A 57 -30.02 34.35 -19.10
N ILE A 58 -29.34 33.27 -19.51
CA ILE A 58 -28.90 32.18 -18.61
C ILE A 58 -27.98 32.71 -17.50
N TRP A 59 -27.26 33.81 -17.74
CA TRP A 59 -26.41 34.51 -16.77
C TRP A 59 -27.09 34.78 -15.42
N ASN A 60 -28.41 35.01 -15.42
CA ASN A 60 -29.16 35.44 -14.25
C ASN A 60 -30.09 34.37 -13.66
N THR A 61 -30.13 33.16 -14.22
CA THR A 61 -31.11 32.13 -13.82
C THR A 61 -30.44 30.83 -13.37
N GLU A 62 -30.81 30.35 -12.18
CA GLU A 62 -30.42 29.02 -11.68
C GLU A 62 -31.16 27.94 -12.49
N LEU A 63 -30.56 27.54 -13.61
CA LEU A 63 -31.08 26.47 -14.46
C LEU A 63 -30.53 25.10 -14.06
N SER A 64 -31.27 24.05 -14.40
CA SER A 64 -30.79 22.67 -14.32
C SER A 64 -29.84 22.34 -15.47
N ILE A 65 -28.88 21.41 -15.27
CA ILE A 65 -27.94 21.00 -16.33
C ILE A 65 -28.63 20.46 -17.58
N GLU A 66 -29.80 19.83 -17.43
CA GLU A 66 -30.59 19.30 -18.55
C GLU A 66 -31.10 20.44 -19.44
N SER A 67 -31.58 21.53 -18.83
CA SER A 67 -31.96 22.75 -19.55
C SER A 67 -30.76 23.40 -20.25
N VAL A 68 -29.57 23.36 -19.65
CA VAL A 68 -28.35 23.88 -20.26
C VAL A 68 -27.89 23.01 -21.43
N GLN A 69 -27.97 21.68 -21.29
CA GLN A 69 -27.71 20.74 -22.38
C GLN A 69 -28.63 21.01 -23.57
N ASP A 70 -29.92 21.16 -23.29
CA ASP A 70 -30.92 21.48 -24.30
C ASP A 70 -30.60 22.84 -24.96
N LEU A 71 -30.18 23.87 -24.21
CA LEU A 71 -29.77 25.17 -24.77
C LEU A 71 -28.56 25.06 -25.68
N VAL A 72 -27.55 24.30 -25.26
CA VAL A 72 -26.34 24.12 -26.05
C VAL A 72 -26.64 23.34 -27.33
N THR A 73 -27.55 22.35 -27.27
CA THR A 73 -28.02 21.66 -28.49
C THR A 73 -28.77 22.59 -29.45
N LEU A 74 -29.55 23.54 -28.94
CA LEU A 74 -30.16 24.59 -29.77
C LEU A 74 -29.11 25.55 -30.33
N ALA A 75 -28.13 25.94 -29.52
CA ALA A 75 -27.07 26.87 -29.91
C ALA A 75 -26.24 26.32 -31.06
N TYR A 76 -25.98 25.01 -31.12
CA TYR A 76 -25.28 24.37 -32.24
C TYR A 76 -25.95 24.55 -33.60
N THR A 77 -27.23 24.89 -33.65
CA THR A 77 -27.93 25.12 -34.93
C THR A 77 -27.64 26.49 -35.53
N LYS A 78 -27.14 27.45 -34.73
CA LYS A 78 -26.96 28.85 -35.14
C LYS A 78 -25.57 29.44 -34.84
N LEU A 79 -24.81 28.85 -33.92
CA LEU A 79 -23.52 29.36 -33.44
C LEU A 79 -22.38 28.38 -33.72
N SER A 80 -21.18 28.92 -33.86
CA SER A 80 -19.95 28.13 -33.97
C SER A 80 -19.48 27.63 -32.60
N GLN A 81 -18.73 26.51 -32.61
CA GLN A 81 -18.10 25.94 -31.40
C GLN A 81 -17.33 26.97 -30.53
N PRO A 82 -16.47 27.86 -31.09
CA PRO A 82 -15.74 28.82 -30.28
C PRO A 82 -16.64 29.88 -29.63
N GLU A 83 -17.74 30.29 -30.29
CA GLU A 83 -18.69 31.25 -29.71
C GLU A 83 -19.42 30.64 -28.50
N ILE A 84 -19.83 29.37 -28.60
CA ILE A 84 -20.45 28.63 -27.50
C ILE A 84 -19.46 28.48 -26.34
N ALA A 85 -18.23 28.08 -26.63
CA ALA A 85 -17.16 27.97 -25.65
C ALA A 85 -16.88 29.31 -24.96
N GLN A 86 -16.92 30.43 -25.69
CA GLN A 86 -16.73 31.76 -25.14
C GLN A 86 -17.86 32.16 -24.18
N VAL A 87 -19.11 31.85 -24.51
CA VAL A 87 -20.24 32.14 -23.63
C VAL A 87 -20.16 31.29 -22.35
N ILE A 88 -19.92 29.98 -22.48
CA ILE A 88 -19.76 29.10 -21.31
C ILE A 88 -18.55 29.54 -20.47
N GLY A 89 -17.43 29.86 -21.09
CA GLY A 89 -16.23 30.37 -20.41
C GLY A 89 -16.47 31.70 -19.69
N ASN A 90 -17.31 32.58 -20.23
CA ASN A 90 -17.72 33.81 -19.56
C ASN A 90 -18.62 33.54 -18.34
N VAL A 91 -19.54 32.58 -18.44
CA VAL A 91 -20.40 32.17 -17.31
C VAL A 91 -19.54 31.58 -16.20
N VAL A 92 -18.64 30.65 -16.50
CA VAL A 92 -17.69 30.07 -15.53
C VAL A 92 -16.86 31.16 -14.87
N TYR A 93 -16.31 32.07 -15.69
CA TYR A 93 -15.53 33.21 -15.21
C TYR A 93 -16.31 34.11 -14.24
N SER A 94 -17.56 34.45 -14.57
CA SER A 94 -18.42 35.29 -13.72
C SER A 94 -18.81 34.60 -12.41
N THR A 95 -19.06 33.28 -12.48
CA THR A 95 -19.39 32.45 -11.31
C THR A 95 -18.22 32.41 -10.33
N LEU A 96 -17.00 32.35 -10.86
CA LEU A 96 -15.80 32.48 -10.03
C LEU A 96 -15.77 33.85 -9.34
N GLN A 97 -16.02 34.97 -10.05
CA GLN A 97 -16.04 36.31 -9.43
C GLN A 97 -17.09 36.45 -8.31
N THR A 98 -18.30 35.94 -8.51
CA THR A 98 -19.39 36.00 -7.52
C THR A 98 -19.18 35.03 -6.36
N GLY A 99 -18.57 33.87 -6.61
CA GLY A 99 -18.25 32.89 -5.58
C GLY A 99 -17.12 33.35 -4.64
N LEU A 100 -16.20 34.16 -5.14
CA LEU A 100 -15.05 34.69 -4.39
C LEU A 100 -15.41 35.85 -3.46
N THR A 101 -16.37 36.69 -3.87
CA THR A 101 -16.84 37.84 -3.08
C THR A 101 -17.69 37.43 -1.87
N ASN A 102 -18.32 36.24 -1.92
CA ASN A 102 -19.11 35.70 -0.82
C ASN A 102 -18.28 34.66 -0.03
N GLN A 103 -17.46 35.12 0.93
CA GLN A 103 -16.55 34.32 1.78
C GLN A 103 -17.18 33.08 2.45
N ALA A 104 -18.51 32.98 2.55
CA ALA A 104 -19.23 31.85 3.15
C ALA A 104 -19.30 30.59 2.26
N LEU A 105 -19.09 30.70 0.94
CA LEU A 105 -19.24 29.60 -0.03
C LEU A 105 -17.91 29.09 -0.60
N SER A 106 -16.77 29.54 -0.06
CA SER A 106 -15.40 29.35 -0.57
C SER A 106 -14.97 27.91 -0.91
N ASN A 107 -15.71 26.88 -0.49
CA ASN A 107 -15.38 25.48 -0.77
C ASN A 107 -16.31 24.78 -1.78
N ARG A 108 -17.38 25.44 -2.25
CA ARG A 108 -18.32 24.86 -3.22
C ARG A 108 -18.70 25.89 -4.28
N LEU A 109 -17.95 25.89 -5.37
CA LEU A 109 -18.28 26.64 -6.56
C LEU A 109 -19.39 25.89 -7.31
N SER A 110 -20.65 26.18 -6.96
CA SER A 110 -21.80 25.57 -7.61
C SER A 110 -22.26 26.39 -8.81
N LEU A 111 -22.33 25.78 -9.99
CA LEU A 111 -22.91 26.36 -11.21
C LEU A 111 -24.02 25.44 -11.72
N TRP A 112 -25.25 25.96 -11.86
CA TRP A 112 -26.40 25.16 -12.36
C TRP A 112 -26.64 23.86 -11.57
N GLY A 113 -26.42 23.92 -10.25
CA GLY A 113 -26.52 22.76 -9.34
C GLY A 113 -25.33 21.80 -9.38
N LEU A 114 -24.28 22.06 -10.17
CA LEU A 114 -23.06 21.25 -10.28
C LEU A 114 -21.95 21.84 -9.42
N ASP A 115 -21.24 21.01 -8.68
CA ASP A 115 -19.97 21.42 -8.06
C ASP A 115 -18.85 21.39 -9.11
N LEU A 116 -18.32 22.56 -9.47
CA LEU A 116 -17.25 22.70 -10.45
C LEU A 116 -15.97 21.94 -10.06
N ASN A 117 -15.79 21.57 -8.79
CA ASN A 117 -14.62 20.78 -8.39
C ASN A 117 -14.77 19.29 -8.68
N THR A 118 -16.00 18.77 -8.77
CA THR A 118 -16.25 17.33 -8.90
C THR A 118 -16.95 16.95 -10.20
N GLU A 119 -17.78 17.83 -10.75
CA GLU A 119 -18.65 17.55 -11.89
C GLU A 119 -18.31 18.38 -13.15
N PHE A 120 -17.16 19.05 -13.18
CA PHE A 120 -16.76 19.87 -14.33
C PHE A 120 -16.67 19.08 -15.64
N SER A 121 -16.35 17.79 -15.59
CA SER A 121 -16.37 16.91 -16.77
C SER A 121 -17.73 16.90 -17.49
N ARG A 122 -18.84 17.06 -16.76
CA ARG A 122 -20.19 17.17 -17.34
C ARG A 122 -20.35 18.48 -18.11
N LEU A 123 -19.75 19.58 -17.64
CA LEU A 123 -19.76 20.87 -18.31
C LEU A 123 -18.84 20.86 -19.54
N VAL A 124 -17.66 20.25 -19.44
CA VAL A 124 -16.74 20.06 -20.57
C VAL A 124 -17.39 19.26 -21.71
N SER A 125 -18.30 18.33 -21.39
CA SER A 125 -19.03 17.57 -22.42
C SER A 125 -20.02 18.39 -23.24
N LEU A 126 -20.35 19.61 -22.80
CA LEU A 126 -21.34 20.47 -23.47
C LEU A 126 -20.76 21.15 -24.72
N CYS A 127 -19.48 21.49 -24.72
CA CYS A 127 -18.80 22.22 -25.79
C CYS A 127 -17.49 21.56 -26.20
N ASP A 128 -16.84 22.06 -27.27
CA ASP A 128 -15.48 21.65 -27.57
C ASP A 128 -14.54 22.02 -26.40
N ALA A 129 -14.01 20.98 -25.75
CA ALA A 129 -13.11 21.09 -24.61
C ALA A 129 -11.86 21.93 -24.96
N THR A 130 -11.38 21.89 -26.21
CA THR A 130 -10.19 22.65 -26.61
C THR A 130 -10.46 24.14 -26.59
N GLU A 131 -11.57 24.57 -27.20
CA GLU A 131 -11.95 25.99 -27.29
C GLU A 131 -12.32 26.56 -25.91
N LEU A 132 -13.00 25.77 -25.06
CA LEU A 132 -13.28 26.17 -23.68
C LEU A 132 -11.99 26.35 -22.88
N GLY A 133 -11.06 25.39 -23.00
CA GLY A 133 -9.75 25.46 -22.36
C GLY A 133 -8.95 26.69 -22.78
N LEU A 134 -8.93 27.01 -24.09
CA LEU A 134 -8.29 28.21 -24.62
C LEU A 134 -8.93 29.50 -24.07
N CYS A 135 -10.26 29.58 -24.05
CA CYS A 135 -10.98 30.74 -23.52
C CYS A 135 -10.60 31.03 -22.06
N LEU A 136 -10.63 29.99 -21.21
CA LEU A 136 -10.28 30.11 -19.79
C LEU A 136 -8.79 30.44 -19.60
N TYR A 137 -7.91 29.83 -20.39
CA TYR A 137 -6.48 30.09 -20.37
C TYR A 137 -6.14 31.53 -20.76
N TYR A 138 -6.73 32.07 -21.83
CA TYR A 138 -6.49 33.45 -22.24
C TYR A 138 -6.99 34.44 -21.19
N LYS A 139 -8.15 34.19 -20.57
CA LYS A 139 -8.62 35.00 -19.43
C LYS A 139 -7.60 35.00 -18.28
N ALA A 140 -7.05 33.85 -17.90
CA ALA A 140 -6.01 33.77 -16.88
C ALA A 140 -4.71 34.47 -17.30
N LYS A 141 -4.33 34.34 -18.57
CA LYS A 141 -3.14 34.97 -19.15
C LYS A 141 -3.23 36.50 -19.12
N ASP A 142 -4.40 37.05 -19.38
CA ASP A 142 -4.65 38.50 -19.40
C ASP A 142 -4.42 39.09 -18.00
N PHE A 143 -4.88 38.44 -16.93
CA PHE A 143 -4.56 38.85 -15.56
C PHE A 143 -3.05 38.83 -15.27
N LEU A 144 -2.38 37.77 -15.69
CA LEU A 144 -0.93 37.58 -15.50
C LEU A 144 -0.06 38.48 -16.39
N SER A 145 -0.65 39.33 -17.23
CA SER A 145 0.07 40.38 -17.96
C SER A 145 0.32 41.63 -17.11
N THR A 146 -0.35 41.74 -15.95
CA THR A 146 -0.20 42.85 -15.01
C THR A 146 0.96 42.55 -14.05
N GLU A 147 1.92 43.47 -13.93
CA GLU A 147 3.19 43.23 -13.21
C GLU A 147 3.01 42.96 -11.70
N THR A 148 1.98 43.54 -11.06
CA THR A 148 1.73 43.37 -9.62
C THR A 148 0.25 43.06 -9.35
N ILE A 149 -0.03 41.79 -9.04
CA ILE A 149 -1.34 41.34 -8.57
C ILE A 149 -1.24 41.26 -7.04
N SER A 150 -1.83 42.20 -6.31
CA SER A 150 -1.76 42.25 -4.83
C SER A 150 -2.98 41.66 -4.13
N ASP A 151 -4.06 41.39 -4.85
CA ASP A 151 -5.31 40.90 -4.27
C ASP A 151 -5.37 39.36 -4.26
N GLU A 152 -5.63 38.78 -3.10
CA GLU A 152 -5.68 37.32 -2.92
C GLU A 152 -6.84 36.69 -3.71
N ASP A 153 -7.96 37.41 -3.88
CA ASP A 153 -9.13 36.91 -4.59
C ASP A 153 -8.88 36.81 -6.10
N THR A 154 -8.21 37.81 -6.69
CA THR A 154 -7.73 37.70 -8.08
C THR A 154 -6.73 36.55 -8.26
N LEU A 155 -5.80 36.33 -7.33
CA LEU A 155 -4.89 35.18 -7.38
C LEU A 155 -5.63 33.84 -7.31
N ARG A 156 -6.61 33.73 -6.42
CA ARG A 156 -7.48 32.55 -6.31
C ARG A 156 -8.24 32.32 -7.61
N GLN A 157 -8.77 33.38 -8.23
CA GLN A 157 -9.43 33.29 -9.52
C GLN A 157 -8.53 32.76 -10.64
N ILE A 158 -7.29 33.27 -10.72
CA ILE A 158 -6.31 32.80 -11.71
C ILE A 158 -5.97 31.32 -11.49
N VAL A 159 -5.79 30.89 -10.24
CA VAL A 159 -5.56 29.48 -9.89
C VAL A 159 -6.70 28.59 -10.40
N GLU A 160 -7.95 28.94 -10.10
CA GLU A 160 -9.11 28.15 -10.54
C GLU A 160 -9.24 28.13 -12.08
N LEU A 161 -9.01 29.26 -12.76
CA LEU A 161 -9.01 29.30 -14.23
C LEU A 161 -7.92 28.40 -14.85
N LEU A 162 -6.72 28.36 -14.26
CA LEU A 162 -5.66 27.47 -14.72
C LEU A 162 -5.98 25.99 -14.48
N ILE A 163 -6.63 25.66 -13.35
CA ILE A 163 -7.07 24.28 -13.07
C ILE A 163 -8.13 23.86 -14.09
N LEU A 164 -9.18 24.67 -14.27
CA LEU A 164 -10.28 24.35 -15.20
C LEU A 164 -9.82 24.29 -16.66
N SER A 165 -8.90 25.17 -17.07
CA SER A 165 -8.31 25.08 -18.43
C SER A 165 -7.46 23.83 -18.61
N HIS A 166 -6.72 23.39 -17.59
CA HIS A 166 -6.00 22.12 -17.62
C HIS A 166 -6.93 20.91 -17.73
N ASP A 167 -8.04 20.89 -16.99
CA ASP A 167 -9.03 19.81 -17.06
C ASP A 167 -9.64 19.72 -18.47
N CYS A 168 -9.94 20.87 -19.08
CA CYS A 168 -10.39 20.96 -20.46
C CYS A 168 -9.36 20.36 -21.44
N PHE A 169 -8.10 20.79 -21.37
CA PHE A 169 -7.05 20.28 -22.26
C PHE A 169 -6.74 18.80 -22.04
N THR A 170 -6.82 18.33 -20.80
CA THR A 170 -6.64 16.91 -20.47
C THR A 170 -7.79 16.08 -21.05
N SER A 171 -9.04 16.56 -20.95
CA SER A 171 -10.20 15.92 -21.58
C SER A 171 -10.14 15.90 -23.11
N ALA A 172 -9.61 16.97 -23.73
CA ALA A 172 -9.40 17.05 -25.18
C ALA A 172 -8.14 16.33 -25.67
N CYS A 173 -7.32 15.78 -24.78
CA CYS A 173 -5.99 15.24 -25.07
C CYS A 173 -5.05 16.25 -25.79
N ASN A 174 -5.22 17.54 -25.53
CA ASN A 174 -4.39 18.60 -26.11
C ASN A 174 -3.10 18.80 -25.29
N MET A 175 -2.02 18.20 -25.76
CA MET A 175 -0.71 18.26 -25.08
C MET A 175 -0.10 19.68 -25.08
N GLU A 176 -0.27 20.45 -26.15
CA GLU A 176 0.26 21.82 -26.24
C GLU A 176 -0.43 22.76 -25.24
N GLY A 177 -1.74 22.60 -25.09
CA GLY A 177 -2.54 23.31 -24.08
C GLY A 177 -2.09 22.97 -22.66
N VAL A 178 -1.90 21.69 -22.35
CA VAL A 178 -1.40 21.24 -21.03
C VAL A 178 -0.03 21.85 -20.72
N VAL A 179 0.92 21.81 -21.65
CA VAL A 179 2.27 22.39 -21.45
C VAL A 179 2.18 23.91 -21.24
N SER A 180 1.33 24.59 -22.00
CA SER A 180 1.10 26.03 -21.86
C SER A 180 0.56 26.40 -20.47
N VAL A 181 -0.42 25.65 -19.97
CA VAL A 181 -0.95 25.83 -18.61
C VAL A 181 0.11 25.59 -17.56
N LEU A 182 0.89 24.51 -17.67
CA LEU A 182 1.97 24.21 -16.71
C LEU A 182 3.04 25.31 -16.66
N ASN A 183 3.45 25.84 -17.82
CA ASN A 183 4.39 26.96 -17.87
C ASN A 183 3.82 28.22 -17.20
N LYS A 184 2.53 28.50 -17.43
CA LYS A 184 1.87 29.67 -16.85
C LYS A 184 1.61 29.51 -15.34
N ALA A 185 1.28 28.29 -14.90
CA ALA A 185 1.19 27.91 -13.49
C ALA A 185 2.54 28.08 -12.78
N ARG A 186 3.65 27.67 -13.41
CA ARG A 186 5.01 27.90 -12.87
C ARG A 186 5.31 29.40 -12.74
N HIS A 187 5.00 30.19 -13.76
CA HIS A 187 5.16 31.65 -13.71
C HIS A 187 4.35 32.27 -12.57
N LEU A 188 3.07 31.91 -12.43
CA LEU A 188 2.20 32.37 -11.34
C LEU A 188 2.81 32.06 -9.96
N VAL A 189 3.29 30.83 -9.77
CA VAL A 189 3.88 30.40 -8.50
C VAL A 189 5.12 31.22 -8.16
N VAL A 190 6.07 31.33 -9.10
CA VAL A 190 7.37 31.96 -8.85
C VAL A 190 7.27 33.48 -8.71
N VAL A 191 6.46 34.13 -9.56
CA VAL A 191 6.39 35.60 -9.63
C VAL A 191 5.42 36.18 -8.60
N HIS A 192 4.27 35.54 -8.37
CA HIS A 192 3.21 36.13 -7.54
C HIS A 192 2.99 35.38 -6.23
N LEU A 193 2.78 34.06 -6.26
CA LEU A 193 2.38 33.31 -5.05
C LEU A 193 3.51 33.19 -4.02
N LEU A 194 4.75 32.99 -4.48
CA LEU A 194 5.91 32.87 -3.60
C LEU A 194 6.18 34.18 -2.84
N GLY A 195 6.15 35.32 -3.54
CA GLY A 195 6.37 36.64 -2.94
C GLY A 195 5.33 37.02 -1.89
N GLN A 196 4.11 36.46 -1.99
CA GLN A 196 3.00 36.73 -1.07
C GLN A 196 2.79 35.64 -0.02
N SER A 197 3.65 34.61 0.02
CA SER A 197 3.49 33.49 0.95
C SER A 197 2.11 32.81 0.85
N ALA A 198 1.54 32.75 -0.36
CA ALA A 198 0.20 32.21 -0.62
C ALA A 198 0.21 30.67 -0.75
N TRP A 199 0.65 29.97 0.31
CA TRP A 199 0.92 28.53 0.31
C TRP A 199 -0.32 27.67 0.03
N SER A 200 -1.47 28.06 0.57
CA SER A 200 -2.75 27.35 0.35
C SER A 200 -3.15 27.34 -1.13
N LEU A 201 -2.94 28.46 -1.84
CA LEU A 201 -3.20 28.57 -3.28
C LEU A 201 -2.21 27.75 -4.11
N MET A 202 -0.94 27.69 -3.70
CA MET A 202 0.05 26.80 -4.33
C MET A 202 -0.35 25.33 -4.20
N VAL A 203 -0.81 24.90 -3.02
CA VAL A 203 -1.31 23.54 -2.78
C VAL A 203 -2.59 23.28 -3.57
N ARG A 204 -3.52 24.25 -3.64
CA ARG A 204 -4.74 24.13 -4.47
C ARG A 204 -4.41 23.96 -5.95
N LEU A 205 -3.45 24.72 -6.48
CA LEU A 205 -2.98 24.61 -7.86
C LEU A 205 -2.35 23.24 -8.13
N LEU A 206 -1.46 22.78 -7.25
CA LEU A 206 -0.81 21.47 -7.34
C LEU A 206 -1.82 20.31 -7.31
N THR A 207 -2.77 20.36 -6.38
CA THR A 207 -3.78 19.31 -6.18
C THR A 207 -4.87 19.34 -7.26
N GLY A 208 -5.19 20.52 -7.79
CA GLY A 208 -6.14 20.69 -8.90
C GLY A 208 -5.58 20.19 -10.23
N ILE A 209 -4.36 20.57 -10.59
CA ILE A 209 -3.72 20.13 -11.85
C ILE A 209 -3.37 18.63 -11.80
N GLY A 210 -3.01 18.09 -10.64
CA GLY A 210 -2.77 16.65 -10.45
C GLY A 210 -1.54 16.06 -11.18
N ARG A 211 -0.74 16.88 -11.87
CA ARG A 211 0.51 16.50 -12.56
C ARG A 211 1.72 16.70 -11.63
N TYR A 212 1.83 15.84 -10.63
CA TYR A 212 2.77 16.03 -9.52
C TYR A 212 4.25 15.96 -9.91
N VAL A 213 4.60 15.26 -10.99
CA VAL A 213 5.99 15.15 -11.47
C VAL A 213 6.45 16.47 -12.08
N GLU A 214 5.67 17.02 -13.00
CA GLU A 214 5.93 18.30 -13.67
C GLU A 214 5.87 19.48 -12.69
N MET A 215 5.02 19.36 -11.66
CA MET A 215 4.86 20.36 -10.60
C MET A 215 5.72 20.10 -9.35
N SER A 216 6.73 19.24 -9.44
CA SER A 216 7.66 18.92 -8.33
C SER A 216 8.30 20.15 -7.67
N TYR A 217 8.48 21.23 -8.44
CA TYR A 217 9.00 22.50 -7.94
C TYR A 217 8.15 23.12 -6.80
N VAL A 218 6.84 22.86 -6.77
CA VAL A 218 5.97 23.35 -5.68
C VAL A 218 6.33 22.67 -4.37
N TYR A 219 6.57 21.35 -4.38
CA TYR A 219 7.03 20.63 -3.19
C TYR A 219 8.38 21.16 -2.70
N GLN A 220 9.31 21.43 -3.62
CA GLN A 220 10.63 22.00 -3.29
C GLN A 220 10.50 23.37 -2.63
N LEU A 221 9.70 24.28 -3.20
CA LEU A 221 9.46 25.61 -2.62
C LEU A 221 8.82 25.54 -1.23
N LEU A 222 7.86 24.64 -1.02
CA LEU A 222 7.24 24.44 0.29
C LEU A 222 8.24 23.88 1.31
N LYS A 223 9.12 22.97 0.89
CA LYS A 223 10.19 22.41 1.74
C LYS A 223 11.20 23.49 2.14
N GLU A 224 11.70 24.27 1.17
CA GLU A 224 12.68 25.33 1.41
C GLU A 224 12.17 26.43 2.35
N ASN A 225 10.87 26.73 2.31
CA ASN A 225 10.25 27.74 3.17
C ASN A 225 9.65 27.19 4.47
N GLN A 226 9.88 25.91 4.80
CA GLN A 226 9.35 25.25 6.00
C GLN A 226 7.81 25.24 6.10
N GLN A 227 7.11 25.27 4.96
CA GLN A 227 5.64 25.31 4.89
C GLN A 227 5.03 23.99 4.37
N PHE A 228 5.73 22.89 4.58
CA PHE A 228 5.31 21.57 4.08
C PHE A 228 3.99 21.09 4.69
N GLU A 229 3.64 21.55 5.90
CA GLU A 229 2.38 21.22 6.59
C GLU A 229 1.12 21.62 5.81
N PHE A 230 1.20 22.59 4.89
CA PHE A 230 0.07 22.97 4.04
C PHE A 230 -0.41 21.82 3.14
N LEU A 231 0.48 20.89 2.76
CA LEU A 231 0.14 19.68 2.01
C LEU A 231 -0.61 18.65 2.86
N LEU A 232 -0.53 18.76 4.18
CA LEU A 232 -1.06 17.80 5.15
C LEU A 232 -2.45 18.17 5.67
N ARG A 233 -3.01 19.29 5.20
CA ARG A 233 -4.35 19.75 5.58
C ARG A 233 -5.43 18.74 5.14
N LYS A 234 -6.53 18.71 5.92
CA LYS A 234 -7.67 17.82 5.68
C LYS A 234 -8.32 18.09 4.32
N GLY A 235 -8.61 17.04 3.55
CA GLY A 235 -9.28 17.12 2.26
C GLY A 235 -8.47 16.51 1.11
N TYR A 236 -7.14 16.60 1.17
CA TYR A 236 -6.24 16.04 0.16
C TYR A 236 -5.93 14.54 0.38
N ASP A 237 -6.25 14.03 1.56
CA ASP A 237 -6.11 12.63 1.96
C ASP A 237 -7.05 11.67 1.20
N LYS A 238 -7.97 12.18 0.40
CA LYS A 238 -8.84 11.35 -0.44
C LYS A 238 -8.19 10.94 -1.76
N ASN A 239 -7.20 11.68 -2.26
CA ASN A 239 -6.57 11.40 -3.54
C ASN A 239 -5.34 10.47 -3.35
N PRO A 240 -5.39 9.21 -3.81
CA PRO A 240 -4.29 8.27 -3.64
C PRO A 240 -3.04 8.68 -4.42
N SER A 241 -3.20 9.28 -5.60
CA SER A 241 -2.09 9.73 -6.44
C SER A 241 -1.30 10.86 -5.77
N PHE A 242 -2.00 11.78 -5.09
CA PHE A 242 -1.36 12.84 -4.30
C PHE A 242 -0.55 12.28 -3.14
N LYS A 243 -1.10 11.31 -2.40
CA LYS A 243 -0.41 10.65 -1.29
C LYS A 243 0.89 10.01 -1.72
N LEU A 244 0.83 9.21 -2.79
CA LEU A 244 2.00 8.51 -3.32
C LEU A 244 3.05 9.50 -3.84
N ALA A 245 2.66 10.51 -4.61
CA ALA A 245 3.58 11.51 -5.12
C ALA A 245 4.25 12.33 -4.01
N THR A 246 3.49 12.69 -2.97
CA THR A 246 4.02 13.40 -1.79
C THR A 246 5.02 12.51 -1.05
N LEU A 247 4.68 11.23 -0.84
CA LEU A 247 5.52 10.25 -0.16
C LEU A 247 6.81 9.95 -0.95
N ASP A 248 6.71 9.83 -2.27
CA ASP A 248 7.85 9.65 -3.17
C ASP A 248 8.81 10.85 -3.10
N PHE A 249 8.27 12.08 -3.05
CA PHE A 249 9.08 13.29 -2.94
C PHE A 249 9.87 13.35 -1.62
N VAL A 250 9.26 12.97 -0.50
CA VAL A 250 9.91 13.02 0.82
C VAL A 250 10.73 11.78 1.16
N ARG A 251 10.82 10.78 0.28
CA ARG A 251 11.52 9.50 0.54
C ARG A 251 12.97 9.67 1.01
N ALA A 252 13.66 10.73 0.58
CA ALA A 252 15.04 10.99 0.99
C ALA A 252 15.18 11.63 2.39
N ASP A 253 14.10 12.18 2.95
CA ASP A 253 14.11 12.91 4.21
C ASP A 253 13.25 12.18 5.24
N LYS A 254 13.91 11.40 6.11
CA LYS A 254 13.24 10.53 7.08
C LYS A 254 12.24 11.28 7.97
N SER A 255 12.60 12.48 8.42
CA SER A 255 11.74 13.29 9.31
C SER A 255 10.43 13.69 8.63
N LEU A 256 10.51 14.17 7.37
CA LEU A 256 9.34 14.54 6.58
C LEU A 256 8.55 13.30 6.15
N PHE A 257 9.25 12.21 5.82
CA PHE A 257 8.62 10.94 5.46
C PHE A 257 7.74 10.40 6.59
N GLU A 258 8.26 10.35 7.81
CA GLU A 258 7.51 9.94 9.01
C GLU A 258 6.26 10.80 9.21
N LEU A 259 6.43 12.13 9.18
CA LEU A 259 5.34 13.10 9.34
C LEU A 259 4.23 12.92 8.28
N VAL A 260 4.61 12.79 7.00
CA VAL A 260 3.67 12.58 5.89
C VAL A 260 2.95 11.24 6.02
N ALA A 261 3.70 10.16 6.29
CA ALA A 261 3.15 8.82 6.39
C ALA A 261 2.15 8.71 7.55
N LEU A 262 2.48 9.29 8.71
CA LEU A 262 1.57 9.33 9.86
C LEU A 262 0.31 10.15 9.58
N ASN A 263 0.45 11.32 8.94
CA ASN A 263 -0.71 12.16 8.62
C ASN A 263 -1.68 11.46 7.65
N PHE A 264 -1.16 10.79 6.63
CA PHE A 264 -1.98 10.06 5.66
C PHE A 264 -2.35 8.63 6.07
N ARG A 265 -1.93 8.19 7.26
CA ARG A 265 -2.11 6.83 7.80
C ARG A 265 -1.54 5.73 6.89
N LEU A 266 -0.41 6.03 6.25
CA LEU A 266 0.36 5.14 5.39
C LEU A 266 1.32 4.29 6.23
N TYR A 267 0.75 3.52 7.17
CA TYR A 267 1.52 2.74 8.14
C TYR A 267 2.32 1.61 7.49
N ALA A 268 1.87 1.09 6.35
CA ALA A 268 2.61 0.03 5.65
C ALA A 268 3.91 0.57 5.04
N GLU A 269 3.84 1.74 4.41
CA GLU A 269 4.98 2.42 3.80
C GLU A 269 5.98 2.87 4.87
N LEU A 270 5.47 3.37 6.01
CA LEU A 270 6.28 3.68 7.18
C LEU A 270 7.02 2.46 7.72
N ALA A 271 6.31 1.33 7.86
CA ALA A 271 6.92 0.08 8.31
C ALA A 271 8.01 -0.42 7.36
N THR A 272 7.80 -0.33 6.04
CA THR A 272 8.81 -0.72 5.04
C THR A 272 10.05 0.17 5.08
N MET A 273 9.91 1.46 5.43
CA MET A 273 11.06 2.35 5.63
C MET A 273 11.92 1.87 6.80
N PHE A 274 11.31 1.64 7.96
CA PHE A 274 12.02 1.12 9.14
C PHE A 274 12.64 -0.26 8.89
N GLU A 275 11.96 -1.15 8.16
CA GLU A 275 12.50 -2.44 7.74
C GLU A 275 13.73 -2.26 6.84
N SER A 276 13.66 -1.37 5.84
CA SER A 276 14.78 -1.11 4.93
C SER A 276 15.98 -0.48 5.64
N ASP A 277 15.74 0.41 6.60
CA ASP A 277 16.77 0.99 7.46
C ASP A 277 17.44 -0.09 8.31
N ALA A 278 16.66 -0.97 8.93
CA ALA A 278 17.18 -2.10 9.71
C ALA A 278 18.05 -3.02 8.86
N VAL A 279 17.60 -3.40 7.66
CA VAL A 279 18.38 -4.22 6.71
C VAL A 279 19.68 -3.52 6.30
N ALA A 280 19.63 -2.22 6.00
CA ALA A 280 20.83 -1.45 5.67
C ALA A 280 21.83 -1.41 6.84
N MET A 281 21.35 -1.30 8.09
CA MET A 281 22.18 -1.36 9.28
C MET A 281 22.82 -2.74 9.49
N VAL A 282 22.08 -3.83 9.25
CA VAL A 282 22.64 -5.20 9.29
C VAL A 282 23.80 -5.37 8.30
N THR A 283 23.74 -4.78 7.11
CA THR A 283 24.84 -4.85 6.13
C THR A 283 26.10 -4.08 6.55
N ARG A 284 25.99 -3.17 7.51
CA ARG A 284 27.11 -2.38 8.04
C ARG A 284 27.81 -3.04 9.22
N LEU A 285 27.31 -4.19 9.71
CA LEU A 285 27.94 -4.95 10.78
C LEU A 285 29.33 -5.42 10.36
N GLU A 286 30.31 -5.24 11.24
CA GLU A 286 31.70 -5.60 10.96
C GLU A 286 31.90 -7.11 11.10
N LEU A 287 32.33 -7.74 9.99
CA LEU A 287 32.72 -9.13 9.93
C LEU A 287 34.25 -9.26 9.87
N ASN A 288 34.80 -10.27 10.53
CA ASN A 288 36.21 -10.59 10.44
C ASN A 288 36.55 -11.30 9.11
N GLY A 289 37.84 -11.52 8.83
CA GLY A 289 38.31 -12.15 7.59
C GLY A 289 37.82 -13.61 7.37
N GLU A 290 37.27 -14.24 8.41
CA GLU A 290 36.66 -15.58 8.38
C GLU A 290 35.11 -15.53 8.30
N GLY A 291 34.52 -14.33 8.17
CA GLY A 291 33.07 -14.14 8.10
C GLY A 291 32.34 -14.23 9.43
N ARG A 292 33.04 -14.13 10.56
CA ARG A 292 32.43 -14.06 11.91
C ARG A 292 32.16 -12.62 12.32
N LEU A 293 31.12 -12.43 13.13
CA LEU A 293 30.74 -11.13 13.65
C LEU A 293 31.72 -10.67 14.73
N VAL A 294 32.34 -9.51 14.51
CA VAL A 294 33.35 -8.95 15.41
C VAL A 294 32.70 -8.54 16.72
N CYS A 295 33.30 -8.94 17.85
CA CYS A 295 32.83 -8.54 19.17
C CYS A 295 33.36 -7.14 19.54
N ASN A 296 32.64 -6.09 19.15
CA ASN A 296 32.94 -4.71 19.51
C ASN A 296 31.68 -3.96 19.99
N ASP A 297 31.87 -2.83 20.65
CA ASP A 297 30.75 -2.04 21.16
C ASP A 297 29.94 -1.38 20.03
N THR A 298 30.55 -1.14 18.86
CA THR A 298 29.87 -0.59 17.67
C THR A 298 28.85 -1.57 17.08
N ASN A 299 29.16 -2.86 16.93
CA ASN A 299 28.21 -3.86 16.50
C ASN A 299 27.11 -4.08 17.55
N ARG A 300 27.43 -3.95 18.85
CA ARG A 300 26.42 -4.04 19.92
C ARG A 300 25.43 -2.89 19.86
N THR A 301 25.88 -1.66 19.67
CA THR A 301 24.98 -0.51 19.51
C THR A 301 24.16 -0.64 18.22
N LEU A 302 24.80 -1.04 17.11
CA LEU A 302 24.12 -1.19 15.82
C LEU A 302 23.04 -2.27 15.86
N LEU A 303 23.29 -3.39 16.55
CA LEU A 303 22.29 -4.44 16.73
C LEU A 303 21.12 -3.98 17.60
N ASN A 304 21.36 -3.20 18.66
CA ASN A 304 20.26 -2.59 19.44
C ASN A 304 19.40 -1.68 18.56
N ASP A 305 20.03 -0.80 17.77
CA ASP A 305 19.30 0.09 16.87
C ASP A 305 18.51 -0.68 15.78
N VAL A 306 19.05 -1.80 15.30
CA VAL A 306 18.35 -2.71 14.36
C VAL A 306 17.12 -3.32 15.03
N ILE A 307 17.23 -3.77 16.28
CA ILE A 307 16.11 -4.33 17.04
C ILE A 307 15.02 -3.27 17.24
N ASP A 308 15.40 -2.05 17.60
CA ASP A 308 14.47 -0.93 17.77
C ASP A 308 13.75 -0.59 16.46
N ASN A 309 14.47 -0.53 15.34
CA ASN A 309 13.87 -0.30 14.02
C ASN A 309 12.92 -1.43 13.61
N TYR A 310 13.27 -2.70 13.84
CA TYR A 310 12.35 -3.80 13.57
C TYR A 310 11.12 -3.78 14.50
N ALA A 311 11.28 -3.36 15.77
CA ALA A 311 10.16 -3.17 16.68
C ALA A 311 9.19 -2.08 16.19
N HIS A 312 9.71 -0.94 15.73
CA HIS A 312 8.92 0.12 15.10
C HIS A 312 8.23 -0.37 13.82
N ALA A 313 8.95 -1.09 12.95
CA ALA A 313 8.37 -1.68 11.74
C ALA A 313 7.23 -2.65 12.06
N ALA A 314 7.40 -3.53 13.04
CA ALA A 314 6.37 -4.48 13.46
C ALA A 314 5.12 -3.76 13.99
N GLN A 315 5.29 -2.73 14.83
CA GLN A 315 4.17 -1.93 15.35
C GLN A 315 3.37 -1.27 14.21
N HIS A 316 4.06 -0.69 13.23
CA HIS A 316 3.40 -0.07 12.09
C HIS A 316 2.75 -1.09 11.13
N PHE A 317 3.35 -2.28 10.92
CA PHE A 317 2.69 -3.35 10.17
C PHE A 317 1.43 -3.87 10.85
N ILE A 318 1.39 -3.92 12.20
CA ILE A 318 0.17 -4.25 12.96
C ILE A 318 -0.90 -3.17 12.75
N GLN A 319 -0.54 -1.89 12.83
CA GLN A 319 -1.45 -0.78 12.54
C GLN A 319 -1.98 -0.82 11.10
N ALA A 320 -1.16 -1.25 10.15
CA ALA A 320 -1.53 -1.48 8.76
C ALA A 320 -2.34 -2.78 8.52
N GLN A 321 -2.64 -3.55 9.57
CA GLN A 321 -3.33 -4.85 9.50
C GLN A 321 -2.59 -5.93 8.66
N LYS A 322 -1.28 -5.78 8.45
CA LYS A 322 -0.44 -6.75 7.72
C LYS A 322 0.23 -7.74 8.66
N LEU A 323 -0.59 -8.58 9.33
CA LEU A 323 -0.12 -9.46 10.41
C LEU A 323 0.99 -10.44 10.00
N LYS A 324 0.94 -11.00 8.79
CA LYS A 324 1.98 -11.93 8.31
C LYS A 324 3.36 -11.27 8.20
N GLN A 325 3.39 -10.01 7.74
CA GLN A 325 4.63 -9.24 7.65
C GLN A 325 5.09 -8.86 9.05
N ALA A 326 4.17 -8.41 9.92
CA ALA A 326 4.50 -8.13 11.32
C ALA A 326 5.11 -9.36 12.04
N THR A 327 4.54 -10.55 11.88
CA THR A 327 5.10 -11.77 12.48
C THR A 327 6.48 -12.11 11.93
N SER A 328 6.69 -11.93 10.62
CA SER A 328 8.01 -12.14 10.01
C SER A 328 9.05 -11.18 10.58
N ILE A 329 8.71 -9.89 10.73
CA ILE A 329 9.62 -8.88 11.29
C ILE A 329 9.90 -9.15 12.77
N VAL A 330 8.89 -9.58 13.54
CA VAL A 330 9.09 -9.99 14.94
C VAL A 330 10.07 -11.16 15.02
N SER A 331 9.93 -12.19 14.19
CA SER A 331 10.90 -13.30 14.14
C SER A 331 12.32 -12.82 13.81
N GLN A 332 12.46 -11.84 12.90
CA GLN A 332 13.76 -11.23 12.60
C GLN A 332 14.32 -10.43 13.78
N ALA A 333 13.48 -9.66 14.48
CA ALA A 333 13.88 -8.93 15.69
C ALA A 333 14.36 -9.88 16.80
N GLU A 334 13.64 -11.00 17.01
CA GLU A 334 14.05 -12.06 17.95
C GLU A 334 15.41 -12.67 17.58
N LEU A 335 15.66 -12.89 16.28
CA LEU A 335 16.96 -13.36 15.80
C LEU A 335 18.09 -12.35 16.08
N MET A 336 17.85 -11.06 15.83
CA MET A 336 18.83 -10.01 16.15
C MET A 336 19.06 -9.90 17.66
N SER A 337 18.02 -10.02 18.47
CA SER A 337 18.15 -10.05 19.93
C SER A 337 19.00 -11.22 20.40
N LEU A 338 18.79 -12.40 19.83
CA LEU A 338 19.63 -13.56 20.12
C LEU A 338 21.09 -13.33 19.72
N GLN A 339 21.33 -12.70 18.56
CA GLN A 339 22.68 -12.34 18.12
C GLN A 339 23.37 -11.38 19.09
N LEU A 340 22.63 -10.39 19.60
CA LEU A 340 23.11 -9.44 20.59
C LEU A 340 23.45 -10.13 21.92
N ASP A 341 22.58 -11.00 22.41
CA ASP A 341 22.81 -11.75 23.66
C ASP A 341 24.09 -12.61 23.57
N LEU A 342 24.33 -13.25 22.42
CA LEU A 342 25.54 -14.04 22.18
C LEU A 342 26.81 -13.17 22.17
N LEU A 343 26.74 -11.98 21.58
CA LEU A 343 27.84 -11.00 21.58
C LEU A 343 28.10 -10.35 22.94
N GLN A 344 27.08 -10.25 23.80
CA GLN A 344 27.23 -9.76 25.16
C GLN A 344 27.82 -10.83 26.08
N ALA A 345 27.41 -12.09 25.90
CA ALA A 345 27.86 -13.21 26.71
C ALA A 345 29.28 -13.68 26.41
N ARG A 346 29.86 -13.30 25.26
CA ARG A 346 31.17 -13.76 24.79
C ARG A 346 32.13 -12.61 24.56
N THR A 347 33.41 -12.88 24.73
CA THR A 347 34.53 -11.97 24.41
C THR A 347 35.16 -12.27 23.05
N GLU A 348 34.77 -13.37 22.40
CA GLU A 348 35.28 -13.81 21.10
C GLU A 348 34.26 -13.57 19.97
N ASP A 349 34.76 -13.50 18.74
CA ASP A 349 33.94 -13.33 17.54
C ASP A 349 32.91 -14.45 17.40
N CYS A 350 31.66 -14.05 17.12
CA CYS A 350 30.51 -14.93 17.11
C CYS A 350 30.09 -15.31 15.69
N LEU A 351 29.44 -16.47 15.54
CA LEU A 351 28.80 -16.83 14.27
C LEU A 351 27.64 -15.86 13.99
N PRO A 352 27.56 -15.26 12.79
CA PRO A 352 26.43 -14.40 12.42
C PRO A 352 25.20 -15.26 12.13
N LEU A 353 24.28 -15.34 13.09
CA LEU A 353 23.08 -16.14 12.99
C LEU A 353 22.09 -15.63 11.93
N TYR A 354 22.22 -14.38 11.53
CA TYR A 354 21.39 -13.75 10.49
C TYR A 354 21.85 -14.05 9.06
N ALA A 355 23.06 -14.57 8.87
CA ALA A 355 23.66 -14.81 7.56
C ALA A 355 24.13 -16.27 7.39
N ILE A 356 23.43 -17.23 8.00
CA ILE A 356 23.76 -18.65 7.86
C ILE A 356 23.36 -19.15 6.46
N PRO A 357 24.28 -19.78 5.71
CA PRO A 357 23.93 -20.46 4.46
C PRO A 357 22.91 -21.58 4.69
N THR A 358 21.93 -21.71 3.80
CA THR A 358 20.86 -22.74 3.93
C THR A 358 21.38 -24.17 4.05
N LYS A 359 22.56 -24.45 3.50
CA LYS A 359 23.23 -25.76 3.58
C LYS A 359 23.78 -26.07 4.98
N ASP A 360 24.22 -25.03 5.71
CA ASP A 360 24.86 -25.17 7.01
C ASP A 360 23.85 -25.01 8.16
N LEU A 361 22.66 -24.51 7.87
CA LEU A 361 21.60 -24.25 8.85
C LEU A 361 21.28 -25.49 9.70
N SER A 362 21.09 -26.65 9.09
CA SER A 362 20.82 -27.90 9.82
C SER A 362 21.98 -28.32 10.73
N HIS A 363 23.22 -28.03 10.33
CA HIS A 363 24.40 -28.31 11.14
C HIS A 363 24.49 -27.35 12.32
N THR A 364 24.36 -26.04 12.10
CA THR A 364 24.39 -25.03 13.17
C THR A 364 23.29 -25.27 14.21
N LEU A 365 22.08 -25.60 13.77
CA LEU A 365 20.96 -25.97 14.66
C LEU A 365 21.26 -27.23 15.49
N ALA A 366 21.93 -28.21 14.89
CA ALA A 366 22.23 -29.49 15.53
C ALA A 366 23.44 -29.42 16.48
N TYR A 367 24.45 -28.60 16.20
CA TYR A 367 25.69 -28.59 16.98
C TYR A 367 25.82 -27.39 17.91
N ASP A 368 25.41 -26.19 17.52
CA ASP A 368 25.90 -24.96 18.17
C ASP A 368 24.85 -24.25 19.03
N LEU A 369 23.58 -24.61 18.89
CA LEU A 369 22.45 -23.91 19.49
C LEU A 369 21.71 -24.73 20.55
N THR A 370 21.22 -24.05 21.59
CA THR A 370 20.24 -24.62 22.53
C THR A 370 18.86 -24.73 21.89
N TYR A 371 17.93 -25.48 22.50
CA TYR A 371 16.59 -25.67 21.94
C TYR A 371 15.85 -24.34 21.71
N GLN A 372 15.89 -23.41 22.67
CA GLN A 372 15.22 -22.12 22.55
C GLN A 372 15.83 -21.26 21.44
N GLN A 373 17.15 -21.25 21.34
CA GLN A 373 17.88 -20.53 20.29
C GLN A 373 17.61 -21.11 18.91
N ALA A 374 17.54 -22.45 18.81
CA ALA A 374 17.19 -23.14 17.58
C ALA A 374 15.79 -22.75 17.10
N MET A 375 14.80 -22.67 18.01
CA MET A 375 13.44 -22.25 17.66
C MET A 375 13.38 -20.80 17.11
N VAL A 376 14.14 -19.87 17.68
CA VAL A 376 14.22 -18.49 17.19
C VAL A 376 14.79 -18.44 15.77
N VAL A 377 15.90 -19.13 15.54
CA VAL A 377 16.52 -19.22 14.20
C VAL A 377 15.56 -19.85 13.20
N MET A 378 14.83 -20.91 13.57
CA MET A 378 13.84 -21.52 12.68
C MET A 378 12.75 -20.55 12.23
N ASN A 379 12.18 -19.82 13.20
CA ASN A 379 11.07 -18.92 12.95
C ASN A 379 11.50 -17.75 12.05
N ALA A 380 12.74 -17.29 12.18
CA ALA A 380 13.28 -16.22 11.34
C ALA A 380 13.58 -16.67 9.90
N TYR A 381 14.07 -17.91 9.71
CA TYR A 381 14.35 -18.46 8.38
C TYR A 381 13.15 -19.13 7.69
N ASP A 382 11.99 -19.20 8.37
CA ASP A 382 10.78 -19.91 7.92
C ASP A 382 11.09 -21.33 7.40
N CYS A 383 11.92 -22.06 8.14
CA CYS A 383 12.44 -23.36 7.71
C CYS A 383 11.85 -24.53 8.53
N THR A 384 11.66 -25.68 7.88
CA THR A 384 11.22 -26.91 8.53
C THR A 384 12.41 -27.73 9.02
N ILE A 385 12.48 -28.02 10.31
CA ILE A 385 13.57 -28.82 10.90
C ILE A 385 13.34 -30.34 10.76
N ASP A 386 14.42 -31.05 10.41
CA ASP A 386 14.56 -32.48 10.69
C ASP A 386 14.96 -32.71 12.14
N TRP A 387 13.96 -32.87 13.02
CA TRP A 387 14.19 -33.10 14.45
C TRP A 387 14.92 -34.41 14.71
N SER A 388 14.87 -35.38 13.78
CA SER A 388 15.60 -36.65 13.92
C SER A 388 17.12 -36.42 13.93
N LEU A 389 17.62 -35.52 13.07
CA LEU A 389 19.02 -35.17 12.99
C LEU A 389 19.48 -34.37 14.22
N VAL A 390 18.72 -33.34 14.60
CA VAL A 390 19.06 -32.46 15.73
C VAL A 390 19.10 -33.24 17.04
N LEU A 391 18.09 -34.08 17.30
CA LEU A 391 18.04 -34.91 18.51
C LEU A 391 19.12 -36.00 18.50
N TYR A 392 19.45 -36.57 17.34
CA TYR A 392 20.57 -37.51 17.24
C TYR A 392 21.88 -36.86 17.68
N VAL A 393 22.22 -35.69 17.13
CA VAL A 393 23.46 -34.99 17.47
C VAL A 393 23.46 -34.50 18.93
N GLN A 394 22.42 -33.80 19.37
CA GLN A 394 22.41 -33.21 20.73
C GLN A 394 22.30 -34.27 21.82
N VAL A 395 21.45 -35.29 21.64
CA VAL A 395 21.12 -36.23 22.71
C VAL A 395 21.96 -37.48 22.64
N VAL A 396 22.15 -38.06 21.45
CA VAL A 396 22.84 -39.35 21.29
C VAL A 396 24.35 -39.13 21.26
N ASP A 397 24.84 -38.24 20.40
CA ASP A 397 26.27 -37.95 20.25
C ASP A 397 26.81 -37.11 21.43
N LYS A 398 26.24 -35.93 21.68
CA LYS A 398 26.70 -35.01 22.76
C LYS A 398 26.21 -35.38 24.17
N GLY A 399 25.17 -36.20 24.31
CA GLY A 399 24.63 -36.58 25.62
C GLY A 399 23.84 -35.50 26.36
N ASN A 400 23.37 -34.46 25.66
CA ASN A 400 22.70 -33.31 26.25
C ASN A 400 21.27 -33.64 26.70
N ARG A 401 21.14 -34.13 27.94
CA ARG A 401 19.84 -34.54 28.51
C ARG A 401 18.89 -33.39 28.76
N SER A 402 19.41 -32.20 29.12
CA SER A 402 18.57 -31.02 29.36
C SER A 402 17.91 -30.52 28.08
N TYR A 403 18.61 -30.62 26.93
CA TYR A 403 18.02 -30.34 25.63
C TYR A 403 16.81 -31.23 25.35
N LEU A 404 16.93 -32.54 25.59
CA LEU A 404 15.83 -33.50 25.39
C LEU A 404 14.64 -33.18 26.29
N THR A 405 14.88 -32.88 27.58
CA THR A 405 13.78 -32.57 28.51
C THR A 405 13.03 -31.31 28.08
N THR A 406 13.73 -30.26 27.67
CA THR A 406 13.12 -29.00 27.21
C THR A 406 12.35 -29.22 25.90
N TRP A 407 12.89 -30.04 24.99
CA TRP A 407 12.20 -30.40 23.75
C TRP A 407 10.90 -31.19 24.02
N LEU A 408 10.94 -32.18 24.92
CA LEU A 408 9.79 -33.02 25.28
C LEU A 408 8.65 -32.27 25.99
N THR A 409 8.93 -31.12 26.60
CA THR A 409 7.89 -30.25 27.19
C THR A 409 7.01 -29.64 26.10
N ASN A 410 7.59 -29.29 24.95
CA ASN A 410 6.91 -28.58 23.87
C ASN A 410 6.47 -29.51 22.73
N HIS A 411 7.16 -30.64 22.55
CA HIS A 411 6.95 -31.59 21.46
C HIS A 411 6.72 -33.01 21.98
N ARG A 412 6.00 -33.82 21.19
CA ARG A 412 5.87 -35.26 21.42
C ARG A 412 6.83 -36.01 20.51
N LEU A 413 7.54 -36.98 21.08
CA LEU A 413 8.38 -37.89 20.30
C LEU A 413 7.50 -38.76 19.40
N SER A 414 7.39 -38.38 18.13
CA SER A 414 6.66 -39.14 17.11
C SER A 414 7.34 -40.48 16.81
N SER A 415 6.55 -41.46 16.36
CA SER A 415 7.07 -42.77 15.99
C SER A 415 8.06 -42.71 14.82
N SER A 416 7.87 -41.79 13.88
CA SER A 416 8.78 -41.56 12.75
C SER A 416 10.14 -41.06 13.23
N ILE A 417 10.16 -39.98 14.02
CA ILE A 417 11.39 -39.37 14.57
C ILE A 417 12.21 -40.40 15.34
N ALA A 418 11.56 -41.23 16.18
CA ALA A 418 12.25 -42.25 16.94
C ALA A 418 12.85 -43.38 16.06
N GLN A 419 12.15 -43.78 14.99
CA GLN A 419 12.65 -44.77 14.03
C GLN A 419 13.80 -44.21 13.19
N ASP A 420 13.74 -42.94 12.81
CA ASP A 420 14.79 -42.27 12.04
C ASP A 420 16.06 -42.11 12.88
N ILE A 421 15.93 -41.71 14.16
CA ILE A 421 17.05 -41.65 15.11
C ILE A 421 17.69 -43.04 15.29
N ALA A 422 16.88 -44.09 15.44
CA ALA A 422 17.38 -45.46 15.58
C ALA A 422 18.07 -45.97 14.31
N SER A 423 17.53 -45.64 13.14
CA SER A 423 18.12 -45.96 11.84
C SER A 423 19.46 -45.25 11.63
N ARG A 424 19.59 -44.00 12.11
CA ARG A 424 20.86 -43.24 12.10
C ARG A 424 21.90 -43.90 13.00
N TYR A 425 21.52 -44.29 14.22
CA TYR A 425 22.42 -44.99 15.15
C TYR A 425 22.86 -46.37 14.66
N GLN A 426 22.01 -47.12 13.95
CA GLN A 426 22.38 -48.41 13.36
C GLN A 426 23.42 -48.30 12.24
N LYS A 427 23.49 -47.15 11.56
CA LYS A 427 24.48 -46.88 10.52
C LYS A 427 25.86 -46.58 11.08
N GLU A 428 25.98 -46.33 12.39
CA GLU A 428 27.28 -46.12 13.04
C GLU A 428 28.06 -47.43 13.15
N LEU A 429 29.24 -47.45 12.54
CA LEU A 429 30.10 -48.65 12.47
C LEU A 429 30.66 -49.06 13.85
N LYS A 430 30.81 -48.12 14.80
CA LYS A 430 31.31 -48.35 16.17
C LYS A 430 30.69 -47.37 17.18
N PRO A 431 29.53 -47.69 17.77
CA PRO A 431 28.94 -46.82 18.77
C PRO A 431 29.73 -46.84 20.09
N SER A 432 30.04 -45.66 20.63
CA SER A 432 30.67 -45.52 21.96
C SER A 432 29.75 -46.08 23.07
N PRO A 433 30.30 -46.63 24.17
CA PRO A 433 29.50 -47.02 25.33
C PRO A 433 28.69 -45.86 25.93
N SER A 434 29.18 -44.61 25.85
CA SER A 434 28.42 -43.41 26.25
C SER A 434 27.21 -43.17 25.35
N MET A 435 27.40 -43.25 24.03
CA MET A 435 26.35 -43.06 23.03
C MET A 435 25.24 -44.11 23.16
N THR A 436 25.63 -45.34 23.51
CA THR A 436 24.70 -46.44 23.82
C THR A 436 23.86 -46.13 25.07
N SER A 437 24.47 -45.57 26.11
CA SER A 437 23.77 -45.14 27.32
C SER A 437 22.79 -43.99 27.03
N HIS A 438 23.20 -43.02 26.19
CA HIS A 438 22.36 -41.91 25.79
C HIS A 438 21.16 -42.36 24.93
N MET A 439 21.39 -43.28 23.99
CA MET A 439 20.32 -43.85 23.17
C MET A 439 19.32 -44.65 24.04
N LYS A 440 19.82 -45.45 24.99
CA LYS A 440 18.97 -46.12 25.99
C LYS A 440 18.08 -45.13 26.75
N HIS A 441 18.63 -43.98 27.14
CA HIS A 441 17.88 -42.92 27.81
C HIS A 441 16.80 -42.31 26.90
N LEU A 442 17.08 -42.06 25.62
CA LEU A 442 16.09 -41.56 24.67
C LEU A 442 14.95 -42.56 24.45
N VAL A 443 15.29 -43.84 24.26
CA VAL A 443 14.30 -44.92 24.07
C VAL A 443 13.44 -45.11 25.33
N ALA A 444 13.97 -44.83 26.52
CA ALA A 444 13.19 -44.85 27.75
C ALA A 444 12.01 -43.84 27.74
N GLN A 445 12.19 -42.69 27.09
CA GLN A 445 11.20 -41.61 26.98
C GLN A 445 10.14 -41.85 25.88
N VAL A 446 10.27 -42.91 25.08
CA VAL A 446 9.27 -43.30 24.08
C VAL A 446 8.01 -43.82 24.78
N LYS A 447 6.87 -43.14 24.57
CA LYS A 447 5.58 -43.51 25.19
C LYS A 447 4.90 -44.75 24.58
N PRO A 448 4.84 -44.92 23.24
CA PRO A 448 4.22 -46.10 22.65
C PRO A 448 5.03 -47.35 22.99
N LEU A 449 4.42 -48.29 23.70
CA LEU A 449 5.09 -49.47 24.24
C LEU A 449 5.53 -50.45 23.13
N GLU A 450 4.72 -50.58 22.08
CA GLU A 450 5.03 -51.35 20.87
C GLU A 450 6.29 -50.85 20.17
N LEU A 451 6.37 -49.53 19.98
CA LEU A 451 7.51 -48.90 19.34
C LEU A 451 8.76 -49.02 20.21
N LYS A 452 8.62 -48.81 21.52
CA LYS A 452 9.70 -48.99 22.48
C LYS A 452 10.25 -50.43 22.44
N TYR A 453 9.37 -51.43 22.40
CA TYR A 453 9.74 -52.83 22.26
C TYR A 453 10.46 -53.12 20.94
N LYS A 454 9.91 -52.64 19.80
CA LYS A 454 10.51 -52.79 18.47
C LYS A 454 11.91 -52.16 18.40
N LEU A 455 12.07 -50.94 18.93
CA LEU A 455 13.36 -50.24 18.96
C LEU A 455 14.37 -50.93 19.87
N CYS A 456 13.97 -51.39 21.06
CA CYS A 456 14.84 -52.15 21.96
C CYS A 456 15.30 -53.48 21.36
N SER A 457 14.42 -54.17 20.61
CA SER A 457 14.75 -55.39 19.89
C SER A 457 15.74 -55.13 18.75
N GLN A 458 15.46 -54.11 17.93
CA GLN A 458 16.32 -53.71 16.80
C GLN A 458 17.71 -53.20 17.21
N LEU A 459 17.83 -52.59 18.39
CA LEU A 459 19.10 -52.05 18.93
C LEU A 459 19.80 -52.99 19.92
N ASN A 460 19.21 -54.17 20.19
CA ASN A 460 19.73 -55.19 21.10
C ASN A 460 19.93 -54.71 22.56
N PHE A 461 19.04 -53.83 23.05
CA PHE A 461 19.08 -53.32 24.44
C PHE A 461 18.36 -54.27 25.41
N LYS A 462 19.03 -55.38 25.75
CA LYS A 462 18.48 -56.47 26.57
C LYS A 462 17.99 -56.02 27.95
N ASP A 463 18.66 -55.05 28.58
CA ASP A 463 18.33 -54.57 29.94
C ASP A 463 16.94 -53.90 30.00
N ILE A 464 16.60 -53.11 28.98
CA ILE A 464 15.31 -52.41 28.87
C ILE A 464 14.23 -53.37 28.37
N LEU A 465 14.60 -54.32 27.51
CA LEU A 465 13.69 -55.36 27.03
C LEU A 465 13.22 -56.25 28.20
N HIS A 466 14.14 -56.67 29.07
CA HIS A 466 13.80 -57.47 30.25
C HIS A 466 12.89 -56.72 31.22
N SER A 467 13.09 -55.41 31.45
CA SER A 467 12.21 -54.64 32.34
C SER A 467 10.81 -54.41 31.76
N ILE A 468 10.67 -54.29 30.43
CA ILE A 468 9.37 -54.19 29.75
C ILE A 468 8.61 -55.53 29.79
N ILE A 469 9.31 -56.65 29.60
CA ILE A 469 8.73 -58.01 29.55
C ILE A 469 8.25 -58.50 30.93
N VAL A 470 8.87 -58.00 32.02
CA VAL A 470 8.48 -58.32 33.40
C VAL A 470 7.19 -57.59 33.82
N ASN A 471 6.80 -56.52 33.13
CA ASN A 471 5.61 -55.74 33.46
C ASN A 471 4.33 -56.51 33.04
N PRO A 472 3.39 -56.79 33.97
CA PRO A 472 2.24 -57.67 33.73
C PRO A 472 1.25 -57.19 32.65
N ASP A 473 1.18 -55.88 32.40
CA ASP A 473 0.24 -55.27 31.43
C ASP A 473 0.63 -55.50 29.94
N VAL A 474 1.69 -56.27 29.69
CA VAL A 474 2.39 -56.37 28.39
C VAL A 474 2.48 -57.82 27.88
N ALA A 475 1.73 -58.74 28.48
CA ALA A 475 1.79 -60.18 28.18
C ALA A 475 1.60 -60.53 26.69
N TRP A 476 0.78 -59.77 25.97
CA TRP A 476 0.49 -59.95 24.54
C TRP A 476 1.72 -59.71 23.62
N LEU A 477 2.75 -58.99 24.07
CA LEU A 477 4.01 -58.82 23.33
C LEU A 477 4.94 -60.05 23.46
N LYS A 478 4.73 -60.91 24.47
CA LYS A 478 5.48 -62.17 24.59
C LYS A 478 5.11 -63.15 23.48
N ASP A 479 3.87 -63.10 23.02
CA ASP A 479 3.34 -64.00 21.98
C ASP A 479 3.76 -63.63 20.56
N THR A 480 4.25 -62.41 20.32
CA THR A 480 4.50 -61.93 18.95
C THR A 480 5.95 -62.03 18.46
N VAL A 481 7.00 -62.07 19.31
CA VAL A 481 8.40 -61.99 18.79
C VAL A 481 9.46 -62.77 19.60
N TRP A 482 9.12 -63.73 20.46
CA TRP A 482 10.14 -64.52 21.19
C TRP A 482 10.30 -65.98 20.75
N GLN A 483 9.57 -66.45 19.73
CA GLN A 483 9.79 -67.80 19.17
C GLN A 483 10.63 -67.83 17.89
N GLU A 484 10.75 -66.74 17.14
CA GLU A 484 11.67 -66.67 16.01
C GLU A 484 12.68 -65.54 16.22
N GLY A 485 13.91 -65.93 16.55
CA GLY A 485 15.02 -65.00 16.53
C GLY A 485 15.14 -64.36 15.15
N TYR A 486 15.41 -63.06 15.10
CA TYR A 486 15.89 -62.38 13.90
C TYR A 486 17.28 -62.94 13.51
N LYS A 487 17.28 -64.15 12.96
CA LYS A 487 18.34 -64.73 12.15
C LYS A 487 17.81 -64.83 10.73
N GLN A 488 17.69 -63.69 10.05
CA GLN A 488 17.81 -63.69 8.60
C GLN A 488 18.88 -62.68 8.19
N LYS A 489 19.95 -63.25 7.64
CA LYS A 489 20.89 -62.55 6.76
C LYS A 489 20.06 -61.94 5.63
N GLY A 490 20.11 -60.62 5.48
CA GLY A 490 19.50 -59.95 4.33
C GLY A 490 19.42 -58.45 4.55
N GLY A 491 20.29 -57.71 3.86
CA GLY A 491 20.17 -56.27 3.78
C GLY A 491 18.80 -55.87 3.21
N LEU A 492 18.30 -54.73 3.68
CA LEU A 492 17.17 -54.04 3.05
C LEU A 492 17.54 -53.68 1.60
N LYS A 493 16.75 -54.21 0.66
CA LYS A 493 16.30 -53.42 -0.49
C LYS A 493 15.16 -52.53 -0.04
#